data_AF-A0A0F3MFC8-F1
#
_entry.id   AF-A0A0F3MFC8-F1
#
_cell.length_a   1.000
_cell.length_b   1.000
_cell.length_c   1.000
_cell.angle_alpha   90.00
_cell.angle_beta   90.00
_cell.angle_gamma   90.00
#
_symmetry.space_group_name_H-M   'P 1'
#
loop_
_entity.id
_entity.type
_entity.pdbx_description
1 polymer ?
#
loop_
_entity_poly.entity_id
_entity_poly.type
_entity_poly.pdbx_seq_one_letter_code
_entity_poly.pdbx_strand_id
1 'polypeptide(L)'
;MNASIHKDFDRERFSKHFVYESYDDETQLFFNRGSIGFVLLACPLAEASVSAQNEIAEFLKSDENLPAESSLQVLMIGSNNIENFLSNWQSYRKGEIFIELANKRTEFLRDQAQKVGSIKDIVLLISVTIPNLNANIDDMIRRRDALKDTFKSIGLSTENVNAQQLLKFLRVIFGWPEEEHSNINQYEILSEQILSGDFSLFENDDCINVNDDQIFISLEARKRPAEWKLSAMDLFLGNEMRRDEYIKSNFLIHFGLQILPNQAMERTAAITKREALERNINAGMGKFFHDIQQKLLI
;
A
#
# COMPACT_ATOMS: atom_id res chain seq x y z
N MET A 1 17.81 -26.25 -34.67
CA MET A 1 16.36 -26.45 -34.47
C MET A 1 16.02 -25.89 -33.10
N ASN A 2 15.46 -24.68 -33.03
CA ASN A 2 14.91 -24.17 -31.78
C ASN A 2 13.59 -24.91 -31.57
N ALA A 3 13.57 -25.88 -30.66
CA ALA A 3 12.32 -26.48 -30.21
C ALA A 3 11.55 -25.36 -29.49
N SER A 4 10.54 -24.80 -30.16
CA SER A 4 9.59 -23.90 -29.50
C SER A 4 8.83 -24.73 -28.48
N ILE A 5 9.01 -24.43 -27.20
CA ILE A 5 8.18 -24.98 -26.13
C ILE A 5 6.72 -24.71 -26.53
N HIS A 6 5.87 -25.74 -26.45
CA HIS A 6 4.44 -25.59 -26.74
C HIS A 6 3.87 -24.51 -25.81
N LYS A 7 3.01 -23.62 -26.32
CA LYS A 7 2.51 -22.45 -25.55
C LYS A 7 1.96 -22.82 -24.16
N ASP A 8 1.33 -23.98 -24.03
CA ASP A 8 0.80 -24.48 -22.76
C ASP A 8 1.87 -24.80 -21.69
N PHE A 9 3.13 -24.98 -22.10
CA PHE A 9 4.29 -25.19 -21.23
C PHE A 9 5.20 -23.97 -21.14
N ASP A 10 4.89 -22.88 -21.85
CA ASP A 10 5.60 -21.60 -21.75
C ASP A 10 5.06 -20.83 -20.53
N ARG A 11 5.43 -21.32 -19.34
CA ARG A 11 5.04 -20.71 -18.06
C ARG A 11 6.15 -19.80 -17.56
N GLU A 12 5.87 -18.52 -17.43
CA GLU A 12 6.76 -17.59 -16.76
C GLU A 12 6.51 -17.60 -15.25
N ARG A 13 7.59 -17.64 -14.46
CA ARG A 13 7.47 -17.48 -13.01
C ARG A 13 7.07 -16.06 -12.68
N PHE A 14 6.03 -15.91 -11.88
CA PHE A 14 5.59 -14.60 -11.39
C PHE A 14 6.59 -13.98 -10.39
N SER A 15 7.41 -14.82 -9.74
CA SER A 15 8.43 -14.41 -8.75
C SER A 15 9.39 -13.33 -9.25
N LYS A 16 9.66 -13.28 -10.56
CA LYS A 16 10.56 -12.29 -11.19
C LYS A 16 10.09 -10.83 -11.01
N HIS A 17 8.80 -10.63 -10.78
CA HIS A 17 8.17 -9.32 -10.58
C HIS A 17 8.26 -8.82 -9.13
N PHE A 18 8.57 -9.68 -8.17
CA PHE A 18 8.84 -9.26 -6.79
C PHE A 18 10.31 -8.88 -6.63
N VAL A 19 10.55 -7.85 -5.81
CA VAL A 19 11.89 -7.26 -5.63
C VAL A 19 12.63 -7.77 -4.39
N TYR A 20 11.94 -8.43 -3.45
CA TYR A 20 12.49 -8.84 -2.16
C TYR A 20 13.48 -10.00 -2.30
N GLU A 21 14.72 -9.83 -1.84
CA GLU A 21 15.75 -10.87 -1.90
C GLU A 21 15.97 -11.52 -0.54
N SER A 22 16.25 -10.72 0.49
CA SER A 22 16.46 -11.19 1.87
C SER A 22 15.98 -10.18 2.90
N TYR A 23 15.95 -10.61 4.16
CA TYR A 23 15.58 -9.82 5.31
C TYR A 23 16.61 -10.06 6.41
N ASP A 24 17.01 -8.99 7.08
CA ASP A 24 17.92 -9.06 8.23
C ASP A 24 17.15 -8.84 9.53
N ASP A 25 17.17 -9.84 10.42
CA ASP A 25 16.46 -9.82 11.70
C ASP A 25 17.05 -8.79 12.68
N GLU A 26 18.34 -8.46 12.58
CA GLU A 26 19.00 -7.51 13.48
C GLU A 26 18.60 -6.07 13.15
N THR A 27 18.76 -5.67 11.88
CA THR A 27 18.44 -4.31 11.44
C THR A 27 16.96 -4.12 11.12
N GLN A 28 16.23 -5.22 10.90
CA GLN A 28 14.83 -5.26 10.43
C GLN A 28 14.66 -4.54 9.08
N LEU A 29 15.63 -4.74 8.18
CA LEU A 29 15.65 -4.18 6.83
C LEU A 29 15.47 -5.30 5.79
N PHE A 30 14.83 -4.93 4.69
CA PHE A 30 14.72 -5.75 3.48
C PHE A 30 15.81 -5.34 2.49
N PHE A 31 16.53 -6.34 2.00
CA PHE A 31 17.44 -6.19 0.87
C PHE A 31 16.69 -6.64 -0.38
N ASN A 32 16.49 -5.69 -1.28
CA ASN A 32 15.77 -5.88 -2.52
C ASN A 32 16.75 -5.84 -3.70
N ARG A 33 16.26 -6.28 -4.86
CA ARG A 33 16.99 -6.15 -6.13
C ARG A 33 17.27 -4.68 -6.45
N GLY A 34 18.48 -4.22 -6.10
CA GLY A 34 18.96 -2.86 -6.34
C GLY A 34 18.55 -1.80 -5.32
N SER A 35 17.92 -2.17 -4.20
CA SER A 35 17.53 -1.20 -3.16
C SER A 35 17.53 -1.82 -1.76
N ILE A 36 17.57 -0.96 -0.75
CA ILE A 36 17.40 -1.35 0.66
C ILE A 36 16.18 -0.61 1.19
N GLY A 37 15.38 -1.27 2.02
CA GLY A 37 14.17 -0.67 2.55
C GLY A 37 13.69 -1.28 3.85
N PHE A 38 12.57 -0.76 4.34
CA PHE A 38 11.85 -1.31 5.47
C PHE A 38 10.35 -1.24 5.19
N VAL A 39 9.58 -2.06 5.90
CA VAL A 39 8.12 -2.08 5.81
C VAL A 39 7.55 -1.92 7.21
N LEU A 40 6.57 -1.03 7.36
CA LEU A 40 5.84 -0.79 8.59
C LEU A 40 4.39 -1.26 8.44
N LEU A 41 3.86 -1.88 9.48
CA LEU A 41 2.46 -2.25 9.62
C LEU A 41 1.76 -1.18 10.45
N ALA A 42 0.59 -0.74 10.01
CA ALA A 42 -0.26 0.16 10.76
C ALA A 42 -1.74 -0.17 10.56
N CYS A 43 -2.59 0.29 11.48
CA CYS A 43 -4.02 0.35 11.25
C CYS A 43 -4.38 1.69 10.59
N PRO A 44 -5.38 1.76 9.69
CA PRO A 44 -5.84 3.04 9.16
C PRO A 44 -6.19 4.04 10.26
N LEU A 45 -5.69 5.28 10.12
CA LEU A 45 -6.00 6.36 11.06
C LEU A 45 -7.42 6.89 10.79
N ALA A 46 -8.26 6.88 11.81
CA ALA A 46 -9.54 7.60 11.80
C ALA A 46 -9.31 9.07 12.19
N GLU A 47 -10.05 9.99 11.56
CA GLU A 47 -10.10 11.42 11.95
C GLU A 47 -8.75 12.16 11.94
N ALA A 48 -8.04 12.12 10.81
CA ALA A 48 -6.78 12.85 10.68
C ALA A 48 -6.96 14.38 10.70
N SER A 49 -6.12 15.06 11.50
CA SER A 49 -6.15 16.51 11.67
C SER A 49 -5.33 17.26 10.61
N VAL A 50 -5.52 18.58 10.50
CA VAL A 50 -4.67 19.44 9.65
C VAL A 50 -3.22 19.45 10.14
N SER A 51 -2.99 19.32 11.45
CA SER A 51 -1.63 19.19 12.01
C SER A 51 -0.94 17.94 11.46
N ALA A 52 -1.66 16.82 11.40
CA ALA A 52 -1.14 15.57 10.88
C ALA A 52 -0.69 15.68 9.42
N GLN A 53 -1.44 16.45 8.61
CA GLN A 53 -1.07 16.72 7.22
C GLN A 53 0.27 17.48 7.12
N ASN A 54 0.48 18.48 7.98
CA ASN A 54 1.70 19.28 7.96
C ASN A 54 2.92 18.45 8.40
N GLU A 55 2.78 17.63 9.44
CA GLU A 55 3.86 16.77 9.93
C GLU A 55 4.31 15.74 8.88
N ILE A 56 3.35 15.07 8.21
CA ILE A 56 3.67 14.17 7.09
C ILE A 56 4.33 14.97 5.94
N ALA A 57 3.80 16.14 5.60
CA ALA A 57 4.36 16.95 4.52
C ALA A 57 5.79 17.44 4.81
N GLU A 58 6.12 17.73 6.07
CA GLU A 58 7.48 18.07 6.51
C GLU A 58 8.41 16.86 6.41
N PHE A 59 7.96 15.68 6.84
CA PHE A 59 8.71 14.44 6.66
C PHE A 59 9.04 14.19 5.18
N LEU A 60 8.04 14.31 4.31
CA LEU A 60 8.19 14.06 2.87
C LEU A 60 9.12 15.05 2.15
N LYS A 61 9.26 16.28 2.67
CA LYS A 61 10.12 17.32 2.09
C LYS A 61 11.58 17.23 2.53
N SER A 62 11.87 16.45 3.56
CA SER A 62 13.22 16.35 4.12
C SER A 62 14.07 15.39 3.28
N ASP A 63 15.13 15.91 2.65
CA ASP A 63 16.12 15.09 1.91
C ASP A 63 16.83 14.09 2.84
N GLU A 64 16.94 14.41 4.14
CA GLU A 64 17.46 13.51 5.17
C GLU A 64 16.52 12.33 5.47
N ASN A 65 15.22 12.46 5.20
CA ASN A 65 14.23 11.40 5.41
C ASN A 65 13.94 10.62 4.12
N LEU A 66 13.83 11.32 2.99
CA LEU A 66 13.56 10.77 1.66
C LEU A 66 14.46 11.44 0.61
N PRO A 67 15.65 10.90 0.30
CA PRO A 67 16.56 11.48 -0.67
C PRO A 67 16.03 11.28 -2.09
N ALA A 68 16.72 11.90 -3.05
CA ALA A 68 16.52 11.65 -4.46
C ALA A 68 16.47 10.14 -4.76
N GLU A 69 15.54 9.77 -5.63
CA GLU A 69 15.26 8.42 -6.10
C GLU A 69 14.67 7.46 -5.06
N SER A 70 14.47 7.90 -3.81
CA SER A 70 13.72 7.12 -2.82
C SER A 70 12.26 6.93 -3.25
N SER A 71 11.68 5.81 -2.83
CA SER A 71 10.27 5.50 -3.05
C SER A 71 9.58 5.19 -1.73
N LEU A 72 8.44 5.82 -1.51
CA LEU A 72 7.50 5.54 -0.44
C LEU A 72 6.25 4.91 -1.06
N GLN A 73 5.83 3.76 -0.55
CA GLN A 73 4.60 3.11 -0.96
C GLN A 73 3.72 2.86 0.26
N VAL A 74 2.43 3.13 0.11
CA VAL A 74 1.39 2.80 1.08
C VAL A 74 0.42 1.86 0.40
N LEU A 75 0.25 0.70 1.00
CA LEU A 75 -0.65 -0.35 0.55
C LEU A 75 -1.72 -0.57 1.61
N MET A 76 -2.98 -0.39 1.25
CA MET A 76 -4.10 -0.74 2.11
C MET A 76 -4.73 -2.03 1.62
N ILE A 77 -4.79 -3.02 2.49
CA ILE A 77 -5.35 -4.35 2.20
C ILE A 77 -6.61 -4.50 3.04
N GLY A 78 -7.74 -4.69 2.39
CA GLY A 78 -9.02 -5.01 3.02
C GLY A 78 -9.37 -6.47 2.77
N SER A 79 -9.37 -7.29 3.83
CA SER A 79 -9.68 -8.72 3.77
C SER A 79 -10.95 -9.07 4.54
N ASN A 80 -11.78 -9.96 3.99
CA ASN A 80 -12.92 -10.55 4.68
C ASN A 80 -12.50 -11.64 5.69
N ASN A 81 -11.22 -12.02 5.74
CA ASN A 81 -10.73 -12.98 6.73
C ASN A 81 -10.51 -12.28 8.09
N ILE A 82 -11.42 -12.52 9.03
CA ILE A 82 -11.35 -11.99 10.40
C ILE A 82 -11.17 -13.08 11.45
N GLU A 83 -10.82 -14.31 11.03
CA GLU A 83 -10.87 -15.49 11.90
C GLU A 83 -9.91 -15.39 13.08
N ASN A 84 -8.73 -14.77 12.89
CA ASN A 84 -7.77 -14.51 13.97
C ASN A 84 -8.39 -13.69 15.11
N PHE A 85 -9.15 -12.64 14.77
CA PHE A 85 -9.83 -11.81 15.77
C PHE A 85 -10.96 -12.57 16.47
N LEU A 86 -11.76 -13.32 15.71
CA LEU A 86 -12.88 -14.09 16.24
C LEU A 86 -12.39 -15.19 17.18
N SER A 87 -11.40 -15.97 16.75
CA SER A 87 -10.80 -17.06 17.52
C SER A 87 -10.13 -16.55 18.79
N ASN A 88 -9.34 -15.48 18.69
CA ASN A 88 -8.71 -14.87 19.85
C ASN A 88 -9.76 -14.36 20.85
N TRP A 89 -10.78 -13.62 20.39
CA TRP A 89 -11.84 -13.11 21.24
C TRP A 89 -12.66 -14.21 21.92
N GLN A 90 -12.95 -15.29 21.19
CA GLN A 90 -13.70 -16.44 21.68
C GLN A 90 -12.90 -17.22 22.74
N SER A 91 -11.57 -17.30 22.62
CA SER A 91 -10.70 -18.02 23.55
C SER A 91 -10.79 -17.51 25.01
N TYR A 92 -11.14 -16.24 25.20
CA TYR A 92 -11.29 -15.64 26.54
C TYR A 92 -12.65 -15.93 27.20
N ARG A 93 -13.58 -16.61 26.53
CA ARG A 93 -14.95 -16.86 27.02
C ARG A 93 -14.98 -18.17 27.79
N LYS A 94 -15.39 -18.10 29.06
CA LYS A 94 -15.43 -19.26 29.98
C LYS A 94 -16.85 -19.45 30.51
N GLY A 95 -17.27 -20.71 30.66
CA GLY A 95 -18.62 -21.08 31.09
C GLY A 95 -19.56 -21.32 29.90
N GLU A 96 -20.45 -22.29 30.03
CA GLU A 96 -21.27 -22.84 28.95
C GLU A 96 -22.08 -21.77 28.20
N ILE A 97 -22.82 -20.93 28.93
CA ILE A 97 -23.65 -19.87 28.35
C ILE A 97 -22.80 -18.84 27.59
N PHE A 98 -21.64 -18.46 28.13
CA PHE A 98 -20.77 -17.46 27.50
C PHE A 98 -20.09 -18.01 26.25
N ILE A 99 -19.77 -19.31 26.23
CA ILE A 99 -19.26 -19.99 25.04
C ILE A 99 -20.34 -20.05 23.98
N GLU A 100 -21.59 -20.42 24.32
CA GLU A 100 -22.68 -20.48 23.34
C GLU A 100 -22.98 -19.10 22.73
N LEU A 101 -23.06 -18.05 23.56
CA LEU A 101 -23.24 -16.68 23.09
C LEU A 101 -22.07 -16.21 22.23
N ALA A 102 -20.84 -16.61 22.58
CA ALA A 102 -19.66 -16.30 21.78
C ALA A 102 -19.73 -16.97 20.41
N ASN A 103 -20.10 -18.25 20.34
CA ASN A 103 -20.26 -18.99 19.09
C ASN A 103 -21.28 -18.33 18.17
N LYS A 104 -22.46 -17.96 18.70
CA LYS A 104 -23.49 -17.25 17.90
C LYS A 104 -23.00 -15.90 17.39
N ARG A 105 -22.23 -15.17 18.21
CA ARG A 105 -21.67 -13.88 17.80
C ARG A 105 -20.58 -14.03 16.76
N THR A 106 -19.66 -14.98 16.91
CA THR A 106 -18.59 -15.21 15.93
C THR A 106 -19.16 -15.71 14.60
N GLU A 107 -20.17 -16.59 14.62
CA GLU A 107 -20.91 -17.00 13.42
C GLU A 107 -21.57 -15.81 12.71
N PHE A 108 -22.27 -14.94 13.45
CA PHE A 108 -22.87 -13.74 12.89
C PHE A 108 -21.83 -12.81 12.24
N LEU A 109 -20.71 -12.54 12.92
CA LEU A 109 -19.66 -11.66 12.41
C LEU A 109 -18.95 -12.27 11.19
N ARG A 110 -18.72 -13.58 11.20
CA ARG A 110 -18.16 -14.31 10.05
C ARG A 110 -19.07 -14.19 8.84
N ASP A 111 -20.38 -14.34 9.04
CA ASP A 111 -21.37 -14.13 7.98
C ASP A 111 -21.39 -12.70 7.45
N GLN A 112 -21.27 -11.69 8.34
CA GLN A 112 -21.16 -10.28 7.92
C GLN A 112 -19.89 -10.03 7.09
N ALA A 113 -18.77 -10.66 7.43
CA ALA A 113 -17.52 -10.51 6.67
C ALA A 113 -17.56 -11.27 5.32
N GLN A 114 -17.93 -12.56 5.33
CA GLN A 114 -17.81 -13.42 4.15
C GLN A 114 -18.99 -13.31 3.18
N LYS A 115 -20.23 -13.25 3.69
CA LYS A 115 -21.44 -13.24 2.84
C LYS A 115 -21.89 -11.84 2.48
N VAL A 116 -21.81 -10.89 3.41
CA VAL A 116 -22.26 -9.50 3.20
C VAL A 116 -21.10 -8.61 2.73
N GLY A 117 -19.88 -8.84 3.23
CA GLY A 117 -18.71 -8.01 2.94
C GLY A 117 -18.67 -6.69 3.70
N SER A 118 -19.46 -6.57 4.79
CA SER A 118 -19.59 -5.34 5.59
C SER A 118 -18.52 -5.20 6.66
N ILE A 119 -17.84 -6.29 7.02
CA ILE A 119 -16.75 -6.30 8.00
C ILE A 119 -15.47 -6.74 7.31
N LYS A 120 -14.39 -6.00 7.54
CA LYS A 120 -13.07 -6.31 7.00
C LYS A 120 -12.00 -6.12 8.05
N ASP A 121 -10.99 -6.95 7.96
CA ASP A 121 -9.67 -6.62 8.48
C ASP A 121 -8.98 -5.68 7.50
N ILE A 122 -8.64 -4.48 7.95
CA ILE A 122 -7.99 -3.46 7.12
C ILE A 122 -6.65 -3.12 7.74
N VAL A 123 -5.59 -3.36 6.96
CA VAL A 123 -4.21 -3.09 7.35
C VAL A 123 -3.53 -2.17 6.36
N LEU A 124 -2.57 -1.39 6.85
CA LEU A 124 -1.67 -0.58 6.05
C LEU A 124 -0.26 -1.17 6.09
N LEU A 125 0.32 -1.40 4.91
CA LEU A 125 1.75 -1.60 4.75
C LEU A 125 2.38 -0.34 4.17
N ILE A 126 3.33 0.22 4.90
CA ILE A 126 4.05 1.44 4.53
C ILE A 126 5.50 1.06 4.29
N SER A 127 5.92 1.06 3.03
CA SER A 127 7.27 0.68 2.62
C SER A 127 8.07 1.90 2.16
N VAL A 128 9.31 2.00 2.62
CA VAL A 128 10.29 2.98 2.13
C VAL A 128 11.45 2.21 1.54
N THR A 129 11.86 2.58 0.33
CA THR A 129 13.02 1.99 -0.36
C THR A 129 13.93 3.09 -0.87
N ILE A 130 15.24 2.85 -0.76
CA ILE A 130 16.28 3.73 -1.28
C ILE A 130 17.12 2.93 -2.27
N PRO A 131 17.26 3.39 -3.52
CA PRO A 131 18.17 2.77 -4.47
C PRO A 131 19.58 3.05 -3.99
N ASN A 132 20.37 1.98 -3.79
CA ASN A 132 21.81 1.93 -3.50
C ASN A 132 22.08 0.83 -2.46
N LEU A 133 22.71 -0.26 -2.89
CA LEU A 133 23.12 -1.37 -2.00
C LEU A 133 24.20 -0.98 -0.99
N ASN A 134 24.89 0.14 -1.22
CA ASN A 134 25.88 0.71 -0.30
C ASN A 134 25.26 1.80 0.60
N ALA A 135 23.92 1.92 0.65
CA ALA A 135 23.28 2.82 1.60
C ALA A 135 23.71 2.44 3.02
N ASN A 136 24.03 3.46 3.82
CA ASN A 136 24.42 3.27 5.20
C ASN A 136 23.23 2.69 6.00
N ILE A 137 23.42 1.51 6.58
CA ILE A 137 22.41 0.80 7.37
C ILE A 137 21.93 1.66 8.54
N ASP A 138 22.83 2.39 9.21
CA ASP A 138 22.47 3.27 10.32
C ASP A 138 21.56 4.41 9.87
N ASP A 139 21.77 4.94 8.67
CA ASP A 139 20.91 5.99 8.10
C ASP A 139 19.54 5.42 7.74
N MET A 140 19.47 4.19 7.23
CA MET A 140 18.18 3.50 7.00
C MET A 140 17.40 3.29 8.28
N ILE A 141 18.07 2.89 9.37
CA ILE A 141 17.45 2.73 10.69
C ILE A 141 16.93 4.08 11.20
N ARG A 142 17.73 5.14 11.10
CA ARG A 142 17.32 6.50 11.50
C ARG A 142 16.09 6.98 10.73
N ARG A 143 16.04 6.74 9.41
CA ARG A 143 14.90 7.11 8.56
C ARG A 143 13.62 6.36 8.97
N ARG A 144 13.76 5.06 9.25
CA ARG A 144 12.64 4.26 9.77
C ARG A 144 12.12 4.83 11.07
N ASP A 145 13.01 5.07 12.02
CA ASP A 145 12.62 5.51 13.36
C ASP A 145 12.03 6.94 13.31
N ALA A 146 12.57 7.83 12.48
CA ALA A 146 12.00 9.15 12.21
C ALA A 146 10.58 9.06 11.61
N LEU A 147 10.34 8.12 10.68
CA LEU A 147 9.00 7.91 10.12
C LEU A 147 8.02 7.38 11.17
N LYS A 148 8.47 6.42 11.99
CA LYS A 148 7.66 5.88 13.10
C LYS A 148 7.31 6.97 14.11
N ASP A 149 8.25 7.83 14.45
CA ASP A 149 8.04 8.95 15.37
C ASP A 149 7.06 9.99 14.78
N THR A 150 7.18 10.28 13.48
CA THR A 150 6.23 11.15 12.76
C THR A 150 4.82 10.55 12.73
N PHE A 151 4.69 9.24 12.53
CA PHE A 151 3.38 8.59 12.59
C PHE A 151 2.83 8.57 14.01
N LYS A 152 3.68 8.35 15.01
CA LYS A 152 3.29 8.33 16.41
C LYS A 152 2.80 9.71 16.88
N SER A 153 3.42 10.80 16.44
CA SER A 153 3.00 12.17 16.82
C SER A 153 1.59 12.51 16.31
N ILE A 154 1.20 11.95 15.16
CA ILE A 154 -0.15 12.10 14.60
C ILE A 154 -1.16 11.05 15.08
N GLY A 155 -0.76 10.17 16.02
CA GLY A 155 -1.62 9.14 16.59
C GLY A 155 -1.69 7.82 15.81
N LEU A 156 -0.85 7.64 14.79
CA LEU A 156 -0.73 6.40 14.02
C LEU A 156 0.37 5.51 14.62
N SER A 157 -0.04 4.40 15.25
CA SER A 157 0.91 3.41 15.76
C SER A 157 1.39 2.50 14.64
N THR A 158 2.70 2.30 14.56
CA THR A 158 3.34 1.46 13.53
C THR A 158 4.32 0.45 14.10
N GLU A 159 4.31 -0.76 13.56
CA GLU A 159 5.21 -1.85 13.91
C GLU A 159 6.10 -2.24 12.71
N ASN A 160 7.28 -2.79 12.97
CA ASN A 160 8.16 -3.25 11.90
C ASN A 160 7.66 -4.60 11.38
N VAL A 161 7.53 -4.73 10.07
CA VAL A 161 7.10 -5.96 9.41
C VAL A 161 8.32 -6.84 9.16
N ASN A 162 8.31 -8.04 9.71
CA ASN A 162 9.32 -9.06 9.38
C ASN A 162 8.97 -9.79 8.07
N ALA A 163 9.91 -10.60 7.57
CA ALA A 163 9.72 -11.35 6.33
C ALA A 163 8.47 -12.25 6.34
N GLN A 164 8.20 -12.95 7.45
CA GLN A 164 7.05 -13.85 7.54
C GLN A 164 5.74 -13.07 7.43
N GLN A 165 5.64 -11.95 8.15
CA GLN A 165 4.49 -11.05 8.08
C GLN A 165 4.31 -10.48 6.68
N LEU A 166 5.39 -10.03 6.04
CA LEU A 166 5.32 -9.51 4.66
C LEU A 166 4.75 -10.55 3.71
N LEU A 167 5.29 -11.78 3.73
CA LEU A 167 4.80 -12.85 2.86
C LEU A 167 3.34 -13.17 3.14
N LYS A 168 2.91 -13.18 4.42
CA LYS A 168 1.51 -13.37 4.76
C LYS A 168 0.60 -12.35 4.08
N PHE A 169 0.93 -11.05 4.19
CA PHE A 169 0.12 -10.01 3.57
C PHE A 169 0.14 -10.09 2.05
N LEU A 170 1.29 -10.36 1.42
CA LEU A 170 1.38 -10.49 -0.03
C LEU A 170 0.58 -11.69 -0.54
N ARG A 171 0.64 -12.83 0.15
CA ARG A 171 -0.13 -14.03 -0.19
C ARG A 171 -1.64 -13.83 -0.09
N VAL A 172 -2.10 -13.07 0.91
CA VAL A 172 -3.51 -12.68 1.05
C VAL A 172 -4.00 -11.87 -0.15
N ILE A 173 -3.16 -10.99 -0.71
CA ILE A 173 -3.51 -10.24 -1.93
C ILE A 173 -3.85 -11.23 -3.04
N PHE A 174 -3.01 -12.22 -3.28
CA PHE A 174 -3.17 -13.21 -4.34
C PHE A 174 -4.10 -14.37 -3.98
N GLY A 175 -4.95 -14.21 -2.96
CA GLY A 175 -6.03 -15.15 -2.68
C GLY A 175 -5.63 -16.41 -1.92
N TRP A 176 -4.41 -16.47 -1.40
CA TRP A 176 -3.90 -17.68 -0.75
C TRP A 176 -4.27 -17.68 0.75
N PRO A 177 -5.01 -18.68 1.27
CA PRO A 177 -5.50 -18.70 2.64
C PRO A 177 -4.37 -18.64 3.66
N GLU A 178 -4.56 -17.91 4.77
CA GLU A 178 -3.50 -17.72 5.77
C GLU A 178 -3.06 -19.05 6.41
N GLU A 179 -3.96 -20.02 6.50
CA GLU A 179 -3.72 -21.35 7.06
C GLU A 179 -2.73 -22.19 6.23
N GLU A 180 -2.58 -21.88 4.94
CA GLU A 180 -1.70 -22.60 4.02
C GLU A 180 -0.30 -21.98 3.94
N HIS A 181 -0.05 -20.91 4.70
CA HIS A 181 1.21 -20.19 4.62
C HIS A 181 2.34 -20.99 5.27
N SER A 182 3.23 -21.51 4.43
CA SER A 182 4.46 -22.15 4.87
C SER A 182 5.38 -21.17 5.61
N ASN A 183 6.20 -21.74 6.51
CA ASN A 183 7.32 -21.02 7.12
C ASN A 183 8.36 -20.64 6.04
N ILE A 184 9.00 -19.49 6.23
CA ILE A 184 10.08 -19.05 5.34
C ILE A 184 11.30 -19.98 5.43
N ASN A 185 11.80 -20.36 4.26
CA ASN A 185 13.11 -20.95 4.09
C ASN A 185 14.18 -19.84 4.05
N GLN A 186 15.04 -19.80 5.06
CA GLN A 186 16.10 -18.79 5.19
C GLN A 186 17.19 -18.89 4.12
N TYR A 187 17.30 -20.03 3.44
CA TYR A 187 18.31 -20.27 2.40
C TYR A 187 17.83 -19.95 0.99
N GLU A 188 16.59 -19.49 0.84
CA GLU A 188 15.98 -19.14 -0.44
C GLU A 188 15.64 -17.65 -0.50
N ILE A 189 15.60 -17.13 -1.72
CA ILE A 189 15.25 -15.74 -2.00
C ILE A 189 13.77 -15.52 -1.65
N LEU A 190 13.46 -14.43 -0.95
CA LEU A 190 12.10 -14.13 -0.51
C LEU A 190 11.11 -14.05 -1.68
N SER A 191 11.50 -13.46 -2.81
CA SER A 191 10.65 -13.32 -4.00
C SER A 191 10.13 -14.65 -4.56
N GLU A 192 10.93 -15.72 -4.46
CA GLU A 192 10.55 -17.07 -4.93
C GLU A 192 9.58 -17.76 -3.97
N GLN A 193 9.50 -17.30 -2.72
CA GLN A 193 8.67 -17.90 -1.68
C GLN A 193 7.32 -17.20 -1.50
N ILE A 194 7.08 -16.06 -2.17
CA ILE A 194 5.82 -15.32 -2.03
C ILE A 194 4.65 -16.15 -2.56
N LEU A 195 4.77 -16.71 -3.76
CA LEU A 195 3.73 -17.53 -4.40
C LEU A 195 4.19 -18.97 -4.54
N SER A 196 3.26 -19.90 -4.46
CA SER A 196 3.52 -21.31 -4.72
C SER A 196 3.84 -21.57 -6.20
N GLY A 197 4.51 -22.69 -6.47
CA GLY A 197 4.84 -23.10 -7.85
C GLY A 197 3.64 -23.50 -8.72
N ASP A 198 2.48 -23.75 -8.10
CA ASP A 198 1.21 -24.06 -8.76
C ASP A 198 0.30 -22.83 -8.95
N PHE A 199 0.75 -21.64 -8.53
CA PHE A 199 0.05 -20.38 -8.76
C PHE A 199 -0.24 -20.16 -10.25
N SER A 200 -1.51 -19.87 -10.56
CA SER A 200 -1.97 -19.61 -11.92
C SER A 200 -2.59 -18.22 -12.03
N LEU A 201 -2.22 -17.50 -13.09
CA LEU A 201 -2.74 -16.17 -13.40
C LEU A 201 -3.01 -16.06 -14.89
N PHE A 202 -4.24 -15.70 -15.25
CA PHE A 202 -4.67 -15.58 -16.64
C PHE A 202 -5.36 -14.23 -16.88
N GLU A 203 -4.83 -13.45 -17.81
CA GLU A 203 -5.43 -12.20 -18.26
C GLU A 203 -6.64 -12.48 -19.16
N ASN A 204 -7.77 -11.84 -18.86
CA ASN A 204 -8.95 -11.72 -19.70
C ASN A 204 -9.19 -10.24 -20.04
N ASP A 205 -10.10 -9.97 -20.96
CA ASP A 205 -10.39 -8.60 -21.45
C ASP A 205 -10.72 -7.59 -20.33
N ASP A 206 -11.48 -8.00 -19.31
CA ASP A 206 -11.99 -7.12 -18.24
C ASP A 206 -11.50 -7.51 -16.83
N CYS A 207 -10.79 -8.64 -16.69
CA CYS A 207 -10.37 -9.16 -15.40
C CYS A 207 -9.11 -10.01 -15.49
N ILE A 208 -8.49 -10.29 -14.34
CA ILE A 208 -7.40 -11.25 -14.22
C ILE A 208 -7.90 -12.40 -13.36
N ASN A 209 -7.91 -13.63 -13.87
CA ASN A 209 -8.23 -14.82 -13.07
C ASN A 209 -7.00 -15.24 -12.29
N VAL A 210 -7.21 -15.60 -11.03
CA VAL A 210 -6.18 -16.04 -10.10
C VAL A 210 -6.64 -17.31 -9.42
N ASN A 211 -5.79 -18.35 -9.46
CA ASN A 211 -5.99 -19.62 -8.76
C ASN A 211 -7.38 -20.25 -8.97
N ASP A 212 -7.78 -20.42 -10.24
CA ASP A 212 -9.02 -21.05 -10.76
C ASP A 212 -10.38 -20.48 -10.27
N ASP A 213 -10.45 -19.84 -9.10
CA ASP A 213 -11.70 -19.45 -8.41
C ASP A 213 -11.79 -17.96 -8.04
N GLN A 214 -10.73 -17.17 -8.26
CA GLN A 214 -10.73 -15.74 -7.92
C GLN A 214 -10.48 -14.85 -9.14
N ILE A 215 -11.00 -13.63 -9.07
CA ILE A 215 -10.79 -12.61 -10.10
C ILE A 215 -10.32 -11.30 -9.48
N PHE A 216 -9.33 -10.67 -10.12
CA PHE A 216 -9.00 -9.28 -9.91
C PHE A 216 -9.68 -8.42 -10.97
N ILE A 217 -10.27 -7.32 -10.50
CA ILE A 217 -10.78 -6.24 -11.33
C ILE A 217 -10.11 -4.95 -10.91
N SER A 218 -9.64 -4.16 -11.88
CA SER A 218 -9.11 -2.83 -11.62
C SER A 218 -10.25 -1.82 -11.75
N LEU A 219 -10.45 -1.01 -10.72
CA LEU A 219 -11.50 0.00 -10.68
C LEU A 219 -10.89 1.40 -10.62
N GLU A 220 -11.41 2.31 -11.44
CA GLU A 220 -11.03 3.72 -11.40
C GLU A 220 -12.24 4.60 -11.03
N ALA A 221 -11.99 5.59 -10.18
CA ALA A 221 -12.99 6.62 -9.88
C ALA A 221 -13.31 7.47 -11.13
N ARG A 222 -14.52 7.32 -11.68
CA ARG A 222 -14.99 8.10 -12.83
C ARG A 222 -15.07 9.61 -12.57
N LYS A 223 -15.33 10.00 -11.32
CA LYS A 223 -15.35 11.39 -10.86
C LYS A 223 -14.49 11.51 -9.61
N ARG A 224 -13.54 12.44 -9.65
CA ARG A 224 -12.72 12.83 -8.50
C ARG A 224 -13.18 14.22 -8.06
N PRO A 225 -13.22 14.53 -6.75
CA PRO A 225 -13.57 15.88 -6.32
C PRO A 225 -12.47 16.87 -6.72
N ALA A 226 -12.84 18.14 -6.89
CA ALA A 226 -11.91 19.19 -7.25
C ALA A 226 -10.88 19.47 -6.14
N GLU A 227 -11.31 19.33 -4.89
CA GLU A 227 -10.47 19.46 -3.70
C GLU A 227 -10.66 18.24 -2.80
N TRP A 228 -9.56 17.82 -2.17
CA TRP A 228 -9.52 16.66 -1.31
C TRP A 228 -9.27 17.10 0.13
N LYS A 229 -10.15 16.72 1.05
CA LYS A 229 -9.99 17.00 2.48
C LYS A 229 -9.61 15.71 3.19
N LEU A 230 -8.52 15.73 3.94
CA LEU A 230 -8.02 14.57 4.68
C LEU A 230 -9.08 14.00 5.66
N SER A 231 -9.92 14.86 6.23
CA SER A 231 -11.02 14.46 7.12
C SER A 231 -12.14 13.67 6.44
N ALA A 232 -12.16 13.58 5.10
CA ALA A 232 -13.17 12.85 4.33
C ALA A 232 -12.61 11.55 3.73
N MET A 233 -11.46 11.06 4.23
CA MET A 233 -10.78 9.87 3.69
C MET A 233 -11.52 8.59 4.04
N ASP A 234 -12.23 8.59 5.15
CA ASP A 234 -13.14 7.52 5.55
C ASP A 234 -14.19 7.22 4.47
N LEU A 235 -14.74 8.26 3.85
CA LEU A 235 -15.73 8.13 2.77
C LEU A 235 -15.18 7.45 1.51
N PHE A 236 -13.84 7.34 1.35
CA PHE A 236 -13.25 6.60 0.24
C PHE A 236 -13.50 5.11 0.34
N LEU A 237 -13.58 4.56 1.56
CA LEU A 237 -13.88 3.15 1.81
C LEU A 237 -15.38 2.86 1.82
N GLY A 238 -16.18 3.91 1.92
CA GLY A 238 -17.63 3.88 1.92
C GLY A 238 -18.22 4.66 3.08
N ASN A 239 -19.50 5.00 2.97
CA ASN A 239 -20.21 5.66 4.04
C ASN A 239 -20.94 4.63 4.91
N GLU A 240 -20.50 4.46 6.16
CA GLU A 240 -21.11 3.50 7.10
C GLU A 240 -22.61 3.74 7.32
N MET A 241 -23.07 4.99 7.19
CA MET A 241 -24.48 5.35 7.36
C MET A 241 -25.35 5.01 6.14
N ARG A 242 -24.75 4.62 4.99
CA ARG A 242 -25.46 4.31 3.75
C ARG A 242 -25.21 2.87 3.32
N ARG A 243 -26.29 2.08 3.31
CA ARG A 243 -26.27 0.60 3.25
C ARG A 243 -25.67 -0.07 2.00
N ASP A 244 -25.12 0.66 1.04
CA ASP A 244 -24.51 0.08 -0.18
C ASP A 244 -23.28 0.84 -0.67
N GLU A 245 -22.71 1.74 0.14
CA GLU A 245 -21.55 2.53 -0.27
C GLU A 245 -20.20 1.90 0.13
N TYR A 246 -20.19 0.72 0.78
CA TYR A 246 -18.95 0.01 1.15
C TYR A 246 -18.47 -0.96 0.06
N ILE A 247 -17.16 -1.13 -0.01
CA ILE A 247 -16.53 -2.11 -0.91
C ILE A 247 -16.80 -3.51 -0.34
N LYS A 248 -17.64 -4.32 -0.99
CA LYS A 248 -18.03 -5.66 -0.49
C LYS A 248 -16.92 -6.70 -0.65
N SER A 249 -16.17 -6.65 -1.75
CA SER A 249 -15.08 -7.58 -2.05
C SER A 249 -13.82 -7.27 -1.23
N ASN A 250 -12.88 -8.21 -1.17
CA ASN A 250 -11.51 -7.88 -0.78
C ASN A 250 -10.98 -6.79 -1.72
N PHE A 251 -10.13 -5.91 -1.20
CA PHE A 251 -9.59 -4.82 -2.00
C PHE A 251 -8.14 -4.53 -1.68
N LEU A 252 -7.49 -3.91 -2.65
CA LEU A 252 -6.14 -3.40 -2.56
C LEU A 252 -6.15 -1.95 -3.04
N ILE A 253 -5.72 -1.02 -2.19
CA ILE A 253 -5.50 0.37 -2.59
C ILE A 253 -4.01 0.65 -2.48
N HIS A 254 -3.42 1.10 -3.59
CA HIS A 254 -2.00 1.41 -3.69
C HIS A 254 -1.80 2.90 -3.90
N PHE A 255 -0.94 3.49 -3.06
CA PHE A 255 -0.39 4.83 -3.26
C PHE A 255 1.14 4.72 -3.30
N GLY A 256 1.73 5.19 -4.39
CA GLY A 256 3.18 5.22 -4.57
C GLY A 256 3.66 6.65 -4.78
N LEU A 257 4.72 7.02 -4.08
CA LEU A 257 5.43 8.28 -4.21
C LEU A 257 6.89 7.97 -4.52
N GLN A 258 7.42 8.55 -5.59
CA GLN A 258 8.84 8.49 -5.92
C GLN A 258 9.44 9.90 -5.91
N ILE A 259 10.53 10.07 -5.18
CA ILE A 259 11.27 11.33 -5.16
C ILE A 259 12.14 11.40 -6.41
N LEU A 260 11.79 12.28 -7.34
CA LEU A 260 12.61 12.47 -8.54
C LEU A 260 13.95 13.16 -8.18
N PRO A 261 15.03 12.87 -8.92
CA PRO A 261 16.28 13.63 -8.78
C PRO A 261 16.11 15.07 -9.29
N ASN A 262 16.97 15.98 -8.83
CA ASN A 262 17.06 17.37 -9.31
C ASN A 262 15.77 18.22 -9.17
N GLN A 263 14.88 17.90 -8.22
CA GLN A 263 13.64 18.67 -8.02
C GLN A 263 13.88 20.17 -7.80
N ALA A 264 14.95 20.55 -7.12
CA ALA A 264 15.29 21.97 -6.92
C ALA A 264 15.56 22.69 -8.25
N MET A 265 16.25 22.04 -9.18
CA MET A 265 16.54 22.59 -10.51
C MET A 265 15.28 22.69 -11.36
N GLU A 266 14.48 21.62 -11.40
CA GLU A 266 13.20 21.60 -12.14
C GLU A 266 12.20 22.62 -11.58
N ARG A 267 12.11 22.73 -10.25
CA ARG A 267 11.29 23.74 -9.58
C ARG A 267 11.76 25.15 -9.93
N THR A 268 13.07 25.40 -9.93
CA THR A 268 13.64 26.71 -10.32
C THR A 268 13.35 27.02 -11.78
N ALA A 269 13.48 26.04 -12.68
CA ALA A 269 13.14 26.18 -14.09
C ALA A 269 11.65 26.49 -14.29
N ALA A 270 10.76 25.80 -13.55
CA ALA A 270 9.32 26.03 -13.59
C ALA A 270 8.94 27.41 -13.07
N ILE A 271 9.50 27.84 -11.93
CA ILE A 271 9.28 29.19 -11.37
C ILE A 271 9.79 30.25 -12.34
N THR A 272 11.01 30.09 -12.85
CA THR A 272 11.60 31.03 -13.82
C THR A 272 10.76 31.15 -15.09
N LYS A 273 10.25 30.02 -15.60
CA LYS A 273 9.34 29.98 -16.75
C LYS A 273 8.01 30.66 -16.43
N ARG A 274 7.44 30.45 -15.25
CA ARG A 274 6.21 31.10 -14.79
C ARG A 274 6.39 32.61 -14.68
N GLU A 275 7.44 33.06 -14.01
CA GLU A 275 7.75 34.49 -13.85
C GLU A 275 8.03 35.17 -15.19
N ALA A 276 8.69 34.48 -16.13
CA ALA A 276 8.88 34.98 -17.49
C ALA A 276 7.54 35.10 -18.22
N LEU A 277 6.63 34.12 -18.06
CA LEU A 277 5.29 34.15 -18.64
C LEU A 277 4.46 35.31 -18.05
N GLU A 278 4.47 35.48 -16.74
CA GLU A 278 3.78 36.56 -16.02
C GLU A 278 4.31 37.94 -16.47
N ARG A 279 5.65 38.10 -16.57
CA ARG A 279 6.26 39.31 -17.11
C ARG A 279 5.81 39.60 -18.54
N ASN A 280 5.77 38.59 -19.41
CA ASN A 280 5.31 38.74 -20.79
C ASN A 280 3.82 39.10 -20.89
N ILE A 281 2.97 38.47 -20.07
CA ILE A 281 1.53 38.77 -19.98
C ILE A 281 1.32 40.22 -19.52
N ASN A 282 2.00 40.64 -18.45
CA ASN A 282 1.94 41.99 -17.90
C ASN A 282 2.53 43.05 -18.84
N ALA A 283 3.51 42.69 -19.68
CA ALA A 283 4.07 43.54 -20.72
C ALA A 283 3.15 43.75 -21.94
N GLY A 284 1.93 43.20 -21.93
CA GLY A 284 0.89 43.48 -22.92
C GLY A 284 0.44 42.29 -23.77
N MET A 285 1.05 41.10 -23.62
CA MET A 285 0.64 39.89 -24.33
C MET A 285 -0.65 39.26 -23.79
N GLY A 286 -1.10 39.63 -22.58
CA GLY A 286 -2.36 39.14 -22.00
C GLY A 286 -3.61 39.47 -22.83
N LYS A 287 -3.55 40.50 -23.68
CA LYS A 287 -4.64 40.85 -24.59
C LYS A 287 -4.88 39.82 -25.71
N PHE A 288 -3.89 38.98 -26.01
CA PHE A 288 -3.93 38.02 -27.12
C PHE A 288 -4.14 36.57 -26.66
N PHE A 289 -4.06 36.29 -25.36
CA PHE A 289 -4.14 34.92 -24.81
C PHE A 289 -4.97 34.89 -23.51
N HIS A 290 -6.29 35.02 -23.63
CA HIS A 290 -7.23 35.01 -22.50
C HIS A 290 -7.20 33.69 -21.70
N ASP A 291 -7.01 32.56 -22.38
CA ASP A 291 -7.02 31.22 -21.76
C ASP A 291 -5.82 30.96 -20.84
N ILE A 292 -4.72 31.69 -21.02
CA ILE A 292 -3.50 31.54 -20.21
C ILE A 292 -3.66 32.23 -18.85
N GLN A 293 -4.43 33.32 -18.78
CA GLN A 293 -4.71 34.01 -17.51
C GLN A 293 -5.53 33.14 -16.55
N GLN A 294 -6.46 32.32 -17.07
CA GLN A 294 -7.26 31.40 -16.22
C GLN A 294 -6.43 30.23 -15.67
N LYS A 295 -5.42 29.74 -16.39
CA LYS A 295 -4.57 28.62 -15.94
C LYS A 295 -3.51 28.99 -14.90
N LEU A 296 -3.22 30.27 -14.70
CA LEU A 296 -2.26 30.77 -13.70
C LEU A 296 -2.87 31.02 -12.32
N LEU A 297 -4.20 31.01 -12.21
CA LEU A 297 -4.96 31.23 -10.97
C LEU A 297 -5.33 29.92 -10.24
N ILE A 298 -4.85 28.77 -10.74
CA ILE A 298 -4.94 27.44 -10.15
C ILE A 298 -3.52 26.98 -9.83
#